data_AF-A0A930HVH1-F1
#
_entry.id   AF-A0A930HVH1-F1
#
_cell.length_a   1.000
_cell.length_b   1.000
_cell.length_c   1.000
_cell.angle_alpha   90.00
_cell.angle_beta   90.00
_cell.angle_gamma   90.00
#
_symmetry.space_group_name_H-M   'P 1'
#
loop_
_entity.id
_entity.type
_entity.pdbx_description
1 polymer ?
#
loop_
_entity_poly.entity_id
_entity_poly.type
_entity_poly.pdbx_seq_one_letter_code
_entity_poly.pdbx_strand_id
1 'polypeptide(L)' 'MELLEAALLAATVKGAMAGNPKDKEHLAAMNKIRAENGRPSVEEELEAILKAGAK' A
#
# COMPACT_ATOMS: atom_id res chain seq x y z
N MET A 1 -9.00 6.74 -5.43
CA MET A 1 -8.79 6.22 -4.07
C MET A 1 -9.25 7.29 -3.12
N GLU A 2 -10.15 6.96 -2.21
CA GLU A 2 -10.61 7.92 -1.20
C GLU A 2 -9.48 8.21 -0.21
N LEU A 3 -9.47 9.40 0.41
CA LEU A 3 -8.40 9.83 1.31
C LEU A 3 -8.22 8.87 2.50
N LEU A 4 -9.34 8.35 3.01
CA LEU A 4 -9.35 7.37 4.10
C LEU A 4 -8.70 6.04 3.70
N GLU A 5 -8.97 5.57 2.48
CA GLU A 5 -8.36 4.34 1.96
C GLU A 5 -6.85 4.50 1.82
N ALA A 6 -6.40 5.63 1.25
CA ALA A 6 -4.97 5.92 1.13
C ALA A 6 -4.25 5.95 2.49
N ALA A 7 -4.90 6.54 3.51
CA ALA A 7 -4.36 6.59 4.86
C ALA A 7 -4.25 5.19 5.51
N LEU A 8 -5.26 4.34 5.32
CA LEU A 8 -5.25 2.96 5.81
C LEU A 8 -4.13 2.14 5.15
N LEU A 9 -3.99 2.25 3.83
CA LEU A 9 -2.93 1.59 3.08
C LEU A 9 -1.54 2.04 3.54
N ALA A 10 -1.35 3.34 3.73
CA ALA A 10 -0.09 3.88 4.25
C ALA A 10 0.21 3.40 5.68
N ALA A 11 -0.80 3.27 6.53
CA ALA A 11 -0.65 2.73 7.88
C ALA A 11 -0.23 1.26 7.86
N THR A 12 -0.83 0.43 7.01
CA THR A 12 -0.44 -0.98 6.82
C THR A 12 1.00 -1.09 6.32
N VAL A 13 1.39 -0.32 5.30
CA VAL A 13 2.78 -0.32 4.80
C VAL A 13 3.75 0.06 5.92
N LYS A 14 3.46 1.13 6.66
CA LYS A 14 4.30 1.56 7.79
C LYS A 14 4.42 0.48 8.87
N GLY A 15 3.32 -0.17 9.23
CA GLY A 15 3.31 -1.26 10.21
C GLY A 15 4.10 -2.49 9.75
N ALA A 16 3.98 -2.86 8.47
CA ALA A 16 4.73 -3.96 7.87
C ALA A 16 6.24 -3.68 7.89
N MET A 17 6.65 -2.46 7.52
CA MET A 17 8.05 -2.01 7.59
C MET A 17 8.59 -1.99 9.02
N ALA A 18 7.75 -1.65 10.01
CA ALA A 18 8.09 -1.70 11.43
C ALA A 18 8.16 -3.14 12.00
N GLY A 19 7.89 -4.16 11.18
CA GLY A 19 8.01 -5.55 11.59
C GLY A 19 6.71 -6.17 12.13
N ASN A 20 5.58 -5.48 12.09
CA ASN A 20 4.31 -6.03 12.56
C ASN A 20 3.89 -7.22 11.68
N PRO A 21 3.73 -8.44 12.25
CA PRO A 21 3.43 -9.63 11.48
C PRO A 21 2.05 -9.56 10.79
N LYS A 22 1.05 -8.95 11.44
CA LYS A 22 -0.29 -8.82 10.85
C LYS A 22 -0.28 -7.89 9.64
N ASP A 23 0.43 -6.78 9.74
CA ASP A 23 0.52 -5.83 8.64
C ASP A 23 1.33 -6.40 7.47
N LYS A 24 2.37 -7.20 7.74
CA LYS A 24 3.12 -7.93 6.71
C LYS A 24 2.24 -8.92 5.96
N GLU A 25 1.46 -9.71 6.69
CA GLU A 25 0.53 -10.67 6.08
C GLU A 25 -0.55 -9.96 5.25
N HIS A 26 -1.13 -8.89 5.80
CA HIS A 26 -2.15 -8.10 5.12
C HIS A 26 -1.61 -7.46 3.84
N LEU A 27 -0.42 -6.85 3.91
CA LEU A 27 0.25 -6.23 2.76
C LEU A 27 0.59 -7.27 1.68
N ALA A 28 1.10 -8.44 2.06
CA ALA A 28 1.40 -9.52 1.13
C ALA A 28 0.13 -10.04 0.42
N ALA A 29 -0.98 -10.22 1.17
CA ALA A 29 -2.25 -10.66 0.60
C ALA A 29 -2.80 -9.64 -0.40
N MET A 30 -2.74 -8.35 -0.08
CA MET A 30 -3.18 -7.30 -0.98
C MET A 30 -2.33 -7.21 -2.24
N ASN A 31 -1.00 -7.28 -2.11
CA ASN A 31 -0.09 -7.22 -3.25
C ASN A 31 -0.26 -8.45 -4.15
N LYS A 32 -0.57 -9.61 -3.59
CA LYS A 32 -0.94 -10.80 -4.38
C LYS A 32 -2.19 -10.55 -5.23
N ILE A 33 -3.28 -10.05 -4.63
CA ILE A 33 -4.52 -9.73 -5.35
C ILE A 33 -4.27 -8.66 -6.42
N ARG A 34 -3.46 -7.64 -6.13
CA ARG A 34 -3.10 -6.60 -7.09
C ARG A 34 -2.34 -7.15 -8.28
N ALA A 35 -1.34 -8.00 -8.05
CA ALA A 35 -0.58 -8.65 -9.10
C ALA A 35 -1.48 -9.51 -10.02
N GLU A 36 -2.42 -10.27 -9.45
CA GLU A 36 -3.41 -11.05 -10.20
C GLU A 36 -4.31 -10.17 -11.09
N ASN A 37 -4.54 -8.91 -10.69
CA ASN A 37 -5.31 -7.93 -11.45
C ASN A 37 -4.44 -6.99 -12.32
N GLY A 38 -3.14 -7.25 -12.46
CA GLY A 38 -2.24 -6.40 -13.24
C GLY A 38 -2.04 -4.99 -12.66
N ARG A 39 -2.28 -4.81 -11.36
CA ARG A 39 -2.10 -3.55 -10.65
C ARG A 39 -0.74 -3.49 -9.95
N PRO A 40 -0.15 -2.29 -9.79
CA PRO A 40 1.06 -2.11 -9.00
C PRO A 40 0.81 -2.45 -7.53
N SER A 41 1.91 -2.74 -6.82
CA SER A 41 1.88 -2.93 -5.37
C SER A 41 1.35 -1.69 -4.65
N VAL A 42 0.93 -1.87 -3.40
CA VAL A 42 0.45 -0.77 -2.56
C VAL A 42 1.53 0.29 -2.40
N GLU A 43 2.77 -0.14 -2.21
CA GLU A 43 3.94 0.71 -2.03
C GLU A 43 4.21 1.56 -3.28
N GLU A 44 4.21 0.93 -4.46
CA GLU A 44 4.38 1.63 -5.74
C GLU A 44 3.24 2.63 -6.02
N GLU A 45 2.00 2.27 -5.70
CA GLU A 45 0.84 3.16 -5.89
C GLU A 45 0.93 4.38 -4.95
N LEU A 46 1.32 4.18 -3.69
CA LEU A 46 1.53 5.27 -2.74
C LEU A 46 2.68 6.19 -3.16
N GLU A 47 3.79 5.63 -3.66
CA GLU A 47 4.90 6.44 -4.19
C GLU A 47 4.48 7.29 -5.39
N ALA A 48 3.68 6.73 -6.31
CA ALA A 48 3.15 7.45 -7.45
C ALA A 48 2.22 8.61 -7.03
N ILE A 49 1.36 8.40 -6.02
CA ILE A 49 0.50 9.45 -5.47
C ILE A 49 1.32 10.59 -4.87
N LEU A 50 2.35 10.27 -4.07
CA LEU A 50 3.24 11.28 -3.49
C LEU A 50 3.96 12.11 -4.56
N LYS A 51 4.45 11.46 -5.62
CA LYS A 51 5.09 12.14 -6.75
C LYS A 51 4.12 13.04 -7.53
N ALA A 52 2.87 12.63 -7.68
CA ALA A 52 1.85 13.41 -8.37
C ALA A 52 1.39 14.64 -7.57
N GLY A 53 1.29 14.51 -6.23
CA GLY A 53 0.87 15.59 -5.33
C GLY A 53 1.95 16.60 -4.97
N ALA A 54 3.23 16.33 -5.28
CA ALA A 54 4.35 17.24 -5.03
C ALA A 54 4.55 18.31 -6.13
N LYS A 55 3.54 18.52 -6.99
CA LYS A 55 3.54 19.55 -8.05
C LYS A 55 2.72 20.77 -7.67
#